data_AF-A0A971M5W3-F1
#
_entry.id   AF-A0A971M5W3-F1
#
_cell.length_a   1.000
_cell.length_b   1.000
_cell.length_c   1.000
_cell.angle_alpha   90.00
_cell.angle_beta   90.00
_cell.angle_gamma   90.00
#
_symmetry.space_group_name_H-M   'P 1'
#
loop_
_entity.id
_entity.type
_entity.pdbx_description
1 polymer ?
#
loop_
_entity_poly.entity_id
_entity_poly.type
_entity_poly.pdbx_seq_one_letter_code
_entity_poly.pdbx_strand_id
1 'polypeptide(L)'
;MKIAVTSNAPSLDGSIDPRFGRCGYYLIVNTDDLTFETLENPSISLVGGAGIQSAQLLAKKGVTHVLTGNVGPNAHETLDAAGIRIIVGCSGMVREVIRQFKEGKFADATQPNAPAHFGTGGFAGNQAGSDATVQQDVRPGMGMGRGMGMGRGMGMGRGMGMGRGMGMGRGMGFAQGGYQAPQVSSETADDTSGDEDLNILKQQASVLNQEIKKIQEQIRELEKKKNQSK
;
A
#
# COMPACT_ATOMS: atom_id res chain seq x y z
N MET A 1 -22.64 -25.98 6.26
CA MET A 1 -22.28 -24.82 5.38
C MET A 1 -20.77 -24.53 5.46
N LYS A 2 -20.08 -24.16 4.37
CA LYS A 2 -18.63 -23.84 4.39
C LYS A 2 -18.33 -22.35 4.50
N ILE A 3 -17.51 -22.00 5.48
CA ILE A 3 -17.02 -20.63 5.70
C ILE A 3 -15.49 -20.61 5.62
N ALA A 4 -14.92 -19.50 5.17
CA ALA A 4 -13.47 -19.27 5.21
C ALA A 4 -13.16 -18.16 6.21
N VAL A 5 -12.16 -18.40 7.06
CA VAL A 5 -11.72 -17.43 8.06
C VAL A 5 -10.25 -17.09 7.80
N THR A 6 -9.93 -15.80 7.72
CA THR A 6 -8.53 -15.38 7.56
C THR A 6 -7.77 -15.54 8.87
N SER A 7 -6.60 -16.16 8.84
CA SER A 7 -5.79 -16.38 10.04
C SER A 7 -4.30 -16.14 9.80
N ASN A 8 -3.62 -15.76 10.87
CA ASN A 8 -2.17 -15.68 10.95
C ASN A 8 -1.50 -17.01 11.32
N ALA A 9 -2.27 -18.04 11.69
CA ALA A 9 -1.77 -19.36 12.06
C ALA A 9 -2.61 -20.48 11.41
N PRO A 10 -2.03 -21.67 11.21
CA PRO A 10 -2.74 -22.81 10.63
C PRO A 10 -3.68 -23.53 11.62
N SER A 11 -4.30 -22.81 12.57
CA SER A 11 -5.11 -23.39 13.65
C SER A 11 -6.29 -22.49 14.07
N LEU A 12 -7.32 -23.11 14.66
CA LEU A 12 -8.50 -22.39 15.20
C LEU A 12 -8.19 -21.52 16.42
N ASP A 13 -7.07 -21.76 17.08
CA ASP A 13 -6.58 -20.95 18.20
C ASP A 13 -5.70 -19.78 17.72
N GLY A 14 -5.51 -19.67 16.40
CA GLY A 14 -4.88 -18.54 15.75
C GLY A 14 -5.72 -17.26 15.87
N SER A 15 -5.08 -16.12 15.63
CA SER A 15 -5.78 -14.84 15.53
C SER A 15 -6.23 -14.58 14.09
N ILE A 16 -7.26 -13.76 13.94
CA ILE A 16 -7.70 -13.29 12.63
C ILE A 16 -6.61 -12.45 11.98
N ASP A 17 -6.28 -12.74 10.72
CA ASP A 17 -5.47 -11.80 9.93
C ASP A 17 -6.39 -10.67 9.43
N PRO A 18 -6.04 -9.39 9.69
CA PRO A 18 -6.84 -8.27 9.24
C PRO A 18 -6.84 -8.08 7.72
N ARG A 19 -5.93 -8.70 6.97
CA ARG A 19 -5.84 -8.54 5.51
C ARG A 19 -6.43 -9.76 4.83
N PHE A 20 -7.46 -9.58 4.03
CA PHE A 20 -8.00 -10.68 3.22
C PHE A 20 -6.98 -11.21 2.20
N GLY A 21 -6.67 -10.44 1.15
CA GLY A 21 -5.90 -10.96 0.01
C GLY A 21 -4.47 -11.41 0.32
N ARG A 22 -3.92 -11.02 1.48
CA ARG A 22 -2.55 -11.31 1.92
C ARG A 22 -2.49 -11.93 3.31
N CYS A 23 -3.57 -12.58 3.77
CA CYS A 23 -3.49 -13.37 4.99
C CYS A 23 -2.49 -14.51 4.83
N GLY A 24 -1.94 -15.02 5.94
CA GLY A 24 -1.10 -16.21 5.92
C GLY A 24 -1.88 -17.47 5.54
N TYR A 25 -3.05 -17.65 6.15
CA TYR A 25 -3.87 -18.86 6.00
C TYR A 25 -5.35 -18.53 5.86
N TYR A 26 -6.05 -19.37 5.10
CA TYR A 26 -7.50 -19.48 5.10
C TYR A 26 -7.90 -20.78 5.81
N LEU A 27 -8.68 -20.65 6.87
CA LEU A 27 -9.28 -21.79 7.57
C LEU A 27 -10.67 -22.01 7.00
N ILE A 28 -10.83 -23.08 6.22
CA ILE A 28 -12.11 -23.46 5.60
C ILE A 28 -12.82 -24.38 6.59
N VAL A 29 -13.82 -23.83 7.27
CA VAL A 29 -14.54 -24.51 8.35
C VAL A 29 -15.92 -24.93 7.84
N ASN A 30 -16.30 -26.17 8.10
CA ASN A 30 -17.67 -26.61 7.97
C ASN A 30 -18.41 -26.28 9.27
N THR A 31 -19.44 -25.45 9.18
CA THR A 31 -20.21 -24.97 10.33
C THR A 31 -21.06 -26.04 10.99
N ASP A 32 -21.36 -27.13 10.28
CA ASP A 32 -22.23 -28.21 10.73
C ASP A 32 -21.53 -29.09 11.78
N ASP A 33 -20.28 -29.48 11.52
CA ASP A 33 -19.49 -30.39 12.34
C ASP A 33 -18.19 -29.77 12.91
N LEU A 34 -17.91 -28.50 12.58
CA LEU A 34 -16.68 -27.78 12.94
C LEU A 34 -15.38 -28.41 12.41
N THR A 35 -15.47 -29.33 11.45
CA THR A 35 -14.29 -29.80 10.72
C THR A 35 -13.69 -28.65 9.93
N PHE A 36 -12.36 -28.59 9.84
CA PHE A 36 -11.69 -27.53 9.12
C PHE A 36 -10.51 -28.02 8.29
N GLU A 37 -10.29 -27.36 7.17
CA GLU A 37 -9.12 -27.50 6.32
C GLU A 37 -8.31 -26.20 6.42
N THR A 38 -7.01 -26.31 6.65
CA THR A 38 -6.11 -25.15 6.57
C THR A 38 -5.55 -25.04 5.16
N LEU A 39 -5.70 -23.86 4.56
CA LEU A 39 -5.16 -23.52 3.25
C LEU A 39 -4.16 -22.37 3.39
N GLU A 40 -2.90 -22.62 3.09
CA GLU A 40 -1.89 -21.56 2.98
C GLU A 40 -2.19 -20.66 1.78
N ASN A 41 -2.00 -19.35 1.94
CA ASN A 41 -2.31 -18.39 0.89
C ASN A 41 -1.12 -18.21 -0.08
N PRO A 42 -1.16 -18.77 -1.30
CA PRO A 42 -0.08 -18.59 -2.28
C PRO A 42 0.00 -17.14 -2.78
N SER A 43 -1.04 -16.34 -2.57
CA SER A 43 -1.15 -14.96 -3.06
C SER A 43 -0.48 -13.93 -2.14
N ILE A 44 0.09 -14.34 -1.00
CA ILE A 44 0.68 -13.44 -0.01
C ILE A 44 1.81 -12.58 -0.59
N SER A 45 2.61 -13.13 -1.50
CA SER A 45 3.78 -12.48 -2.12
C SER A 45 3.47 -11.72 -3.41
N LEU A 46 2.21 -11.73 -3.86
CA LEU A 46 1.85 -11.08 -5.13
C LEU A 46 1.92 -9.55 -5.02
N VAL A 47 2.58 -8.96 -6.02
CA VAL A 47 2.71 -7.50 -6.19
C VAL A 47 1.34 -6.85 -6.39
N GLY A 48 0.43 -7.53 -7.10
CA GLY A 48 -0.94 -7.07 -7.34
C GLY A 48 -1.91 -8.23 -7.53
N GLY A 49 -3.21 -7.96 -7.35
CA GLY A 49 -4.27 -8.95 -7.59
C GLY A 49 -4.39 -10.05 -6.54
N ALA A 50 -3.70 -9.94 -5.40
CA ALA A 50 -3.69 -10.97 -4.35
C ALA A 50 -5.11 -11.31 -3.84
N GLY A 51 -5.95 -10.30 -3.67
CA GLY A 51 -7.34 -10.47 -3.28
C GLY A 51 -8.22 -11.14 -4.34
N ILE A 52 -7.97 -10.88 -5.63
CA ILE A 52 -8.72 -11.51 -6.74
C ILE A 52 -8.40 -13.00 -6.79
N GLN A 53 -7.11 -13.36 -6.76
CA GLN A 53 -6.68 -14.76 -6.77
C GLN A 53 -7.18 -15.51 -5.53
N SER A 54 -7.10 -14.87 -4.36
CA SER A 54 -7.65 -15.42 -3.12
C SER A 54 -9.16 -15.69 -3.21
N ALA A 55 -9.94 -14.74 -3.72
CA ALA A 55 -11.38 -14.89 -3.89
C ALA A 55 -11.72 -16.04 -4.85
N GLN A 56 -11.02 -16.14 -5.98
CA GLN A 56 -11.18 -17.24 -6.93
C GLN A 56 -10.81 -18.61 -6.31
N LEU A 57 -9.78 -18.66 -5.48
CA LEU A 57 -9.37 -19.86 -4.77
C LEU A 57 -10.45 -20.34 -3.79
N LEU A 58 -11.03 -19.43 -3.01
CA LEU A 58 -12.11 -19.74 -2.08
C LEU A 58 -13.41 -20.15 -2.79
N ALA A 59 -13.73 -19.51 -3.93
CA ALA A 59 -14.85 -19.90 -4.78
C ALA A 59 -14.72 -21.35 -5.27
N LYS A 60 -13.53 -21.75 -5.73
CA LYS A 60 -13.26 -23.15 -6.14
C LYS A 60 -13.42 -24.16 -5.00
N LYS A 61 -13.22 -23.74 -3.75
CA LYS A 61 -13.41 -24.58 -2.56
C LYS A 61 -14.87 -24.68 -2.11
N GLY A 62 -15.79 -23.96 -2.76
CA GLY A 62 -17.21 -23.93 -2.44
C GLY A 62 -17.50 -23.22 -1.12
N VAL A 63 -16.70 -22.20 -0.79
CA VAL A 63 -16.91 -21.34 0.37
C VAL A 63 -18.12 -20.44 0.11
N THR A 64 -18.97 -20.28 1.11
CA THR A 64 -20.19 -19.45 1.01
C THR A 64 -20.06 -18.13 1.75
N HIS A 65 -19.25 -18.08 2.81
CA HIS A 65 -19.02 -16.88 3.61
C HIS A 65 -17.52 -16.72 3.90
N VAL A 66 -17.03 -15.48 3.89
CA VAL A 66 -15.67 -15.11 4.26
C VAL A 66 -15.72 -14.22 5.49
N LEU A 67 -15.00 -14.58 6.54
CA LEU A 67 -14.84 -13.80 7.76
C LEU A 67 -13.42 -13.28 7.83
N THR A 68 -13.27 -11.96 7.82
CA THR A 68 -11.97 -11.31 7.77
C THR A 68 -12.01 -9.93 8.43
N GLY A 69 -10.85 -9.34 8.69
CA GLY A 69 -10.78 -7.97 9.15
C GLY A 69 -11.17 -7.01 8.04
N ASN A 70 -10.39 -6.97 6.96
CA ASN A 70 -10.52 -5.98 5.91
C ASN A 70 -10.48 -6.57 4.50
N VAL A 71 -11.35 -6.06 3.64
CA VAL A 71 -11.44 -6.41 2.22
C VAL A 71 -11.34 -5.16 1.35
N GLY A 72 -10.44 -5.18 0.38
CA GLY A 72 -10.30 -4.13 -0.62
C GLY A 72 -11.31 -4.26 -1.77
N PRO A 73 -11.52 -3.21 -2.58
CA PRO A 73 -12.58 -3.14 -3.60
C PRO A 73 -12.52 -4.29 -4.61
N ASN A 74 -11.34 -4.58 -5.17
CA ASN A 74 -11.19 -5.65 -6.18
C ASN A 74 -11.52 -7.05 -5.62
N ALA A 75 -11.17 -7.28 -4.35
CA ALA A 75 -11.47 -8.54 -3.68
C ALA A 75 -12.97 -8.67 -3.38
N HIS A 76 -13.58 -7.57 -2.93
CA HIS A 76 -15.01 -7.51 -2.65
C HIS A 76 -15.82 -7.80 -3.91
N GLU A 77 -15.51 -7.14 -5.02
CA GLU A 77 -16.17 -7.36 -6.31
C GLU A 77 -16.05 -8.82 -6.78
N THR A 78 -14.87 -9.42 -6.64
CA THR A 78 -14.65 -10.82 -7.04
C THR A 78 -15.40 -11.82 -6.14
N LEU A 79 -15.45 -11.56 -4.83
CA LEU A 79 -16.18 -12.39 -3.87
C LEU A 79 -17.70 -12.29 -4.11
N ASP A 80 -18.22 -11.09 -4.33
CA ASP A 80 -19.63 -10.85 -4.61
C ASP A 80 -20.07 -11.48 -5.93
N ALA A 81 -19.25 -11.33 -6.99
CA ALA A 81 -19.49 -12.00 -8.28
C ALA A 81 -19.47 -13.54 -8.18
N ALA A 82 -18.74 -14.09 -7.20
CA ALA A 82 -18.73 -15.51 -6.90
C ALA A 82 -19.90 -15.96 -5.98
N GLY A 83 -20.77 -15.04 -5.56
CA GLY A 83 -21.88 -15.31 -4.64
C GLY A 83 -21.42 -15.60 -3.20
N ILE A 84 -20.22 -15.16 -2.82
CA ILE A 84 -19.65 -15.36 -1.49
C ILE A 84 -19.96 -14.16 -0.62
N ARG A 85 -20.67 -14.39 0.49
CA ARG A 85 -20.99 -13.35 1.46
C ARG A 85 -19.73 -12.96 2.23
N ILE A 86 -19.57 -11.66 2.48
CA ILE A 86 -18.36 -11.11 3.08
C ILE A 86 -18.73 -10.56 4.44
N ILE A 87 -17.96 -10.90 5.46
CA ILE A 87 -18.11 -10.33 6.80
C ILE A 87 -16.77 -9.71 7.15
N VAL A 88 -16.80 -8.38 7.30
CA VAL A 88 -15.64 -7.56 7.61
C VAL A 88 -15.68 -7.07 9.06
N GLY A 89 -14.56 -6.57 9.56
CA GLY A 89 -14.40 -6.12 10.94
C GLY A 89 -14.20 -7.25 11.95
N CYS A 90 -13.96 -8.49 11.48
CA CYS A 90 -13.63 -9.60 12.39
C CYS A 90 -12.24 -9.36 13.00
N SER A 91 -12.13 -9.60 14.31
CA SER A 91 -10.87 -9.49 15.05
C SER A 91 -10.86 -10.44 16.24
N GLY A 92 -9.68 -10.69 16.81
CA GLY A 92 -9.49 -11.64 17.92
C GLY A 92 -9.22 -13.07 17.45
N MET A 93 -9.62 -14.05 18.26
CA MET A 93 -9.36 -15.47 18.02
C MET A 93 -10.34 -16.06 16.99
N VAL A 94 -9.83 -16.91 16.09
CA VAL A 94 -10.63 -17.57 15.04
C VAL A 94 -11.82 -18.33 15.63
N ARG A 95 -11.59 -19.14 16.67
CA ARG A 95 -12.63 -19.90 17.38
C ARG A 95 -13.81 -19.01 17.83
N GLU A 96 -13.49 -17.83 18.34
CA GLU A 96 -14.49 -16.90 18.89
C GLU A 96 -15.28 -16.21 17.79
N VAL A 97 -14.62 -15.89 16.68
CA VAL A 97 -15.29 -15.37 15.48
C VAL A 97 -16.23 -16.42 14.89
N ILE A 98 -15.80 -17.68 14.78
CA ILE A 98 -16.68 -18.76 14.30
C ILE A 98 -17.90 -18.93 15.22
N ARG A 99 -17.69 -18.87 16.55
CA ARG A 99 -18.78 -18.94 17.52
C ARG A 99 -19.78 -17.79 17.34
N GLN A 100 -19.29 -16.55 17.23
CA GLN A 100 -20.13 -15.37 17.02
C GLN A 100 -20.91 -15.45 15.69
N PHE A 101 -20.32 -16.06 14.66
CA PHE A 101 -20.99 -16.30 13.39
C PHE A 101 -22.13 -17.30 13.52
N LYS A 102 -21.93 -18.41 14.23
CA LYS A 102 -23.00 -19.38 14.51
C LYS A 102 -24.12 -18.77 15.37
N GLU A 103 -23.80 -17.80 16.22
CA GLU A 103 -24.77 -17.05 17.02
C GLU A 103 -25.50 -15.95 16.24
N GLY A 104 -25.18 -15.74 14.95
CA GLY A 104 -25.82 -14.72 14.11
C GLY A 104 -25.48 -13.28 14.49
N LYS A 105 -24.35 -13.04 15.17
CA LYS A 105 -23.94 -11.71 15.65
C LYS A 105 -23.30 -10.83 14.58
N PHE A 106 -23.04 -11.35 13.39
CA PHE A 106 -22.46 -10.60 12.30
C PHE A 106 -23.53 -10.18 11.29
N ALA A 107 -23.46 -8.92 10.86
CA ALA A 107 -24.13 -8.44 9.68
C ALA A 107 -23.21 -8.65 8.47
N ASP A 108 -23.79 -9.05 7.33
CA ASP A 108 -23.05 -9.12 6.07
C ASP A 108 -22.52 -7.74 5.66
N ALA A 109 -21.27 -7.70 5.24
CA ALA A 109 -20.67 -6.52 4.61
C ALA A 109 -21.19 -6.40 3.19
N THR A 110 -21.94 -5.34 2.92
CA THR A 110 -22.41 -4.99 1.56
C THR A 110 -21.46 -4.02 0.85
N GLN A 111 -20.42 -3.54 1.53
CA GLN A 111 -19.44 -2.57 1.04
C GLN A 111 -18.02 -2.92 1.54
N PRO A 112 -16.96 -2.64 0.75
CA PRO A 112 -15.58 -2.83 1.18
C PRO A 112 -15.18 -1.84 2.28
N ASN A 113 -14.36 -2.27 3.23
CA ASN A 113 -13.95 -1.47 4.40
C ASN A 113 -12.46 -1.08 4.42
N ALA A 114 -11.72 -1.36 3.34
CA ALA A 114 -10.32 -0.97 3.22
C ALA A 114 -9.94 -0.40 1.84
N PRO A 115 -8.95 0.50 1.78
CA PRO A 115 -8.44 1.04 0.53
C PRO A 115 -7.73 -0.05 -0.30
N ALA A 116 -7.64 0.14 -1.61
CA ALA A 116 -7.07 -0.81 -2.58
C ALA A 116 -5.62 -1.27 -2.27
N HIS A 117 -4.90 -0.56 -1.40
CA HIS A 117 -3.50 -0.82 -1.06
C HIS A 117 -3.25 -1.26 0.40
N PHE A 118 -4.31 -1.57 1.17
CA PHE A 118 -4.18 -1.96 2.58
C PHE A 118 -3.23 -3.16 2.77
N GLY A 119 -2.23 -3.00 3.65
CA GLY A 119 -1.24 -4.04 3.97
C GLY A 119 -0.02 -4.11 3.04
N THR A 120 0.11 -3.19 2.09
CA THR A 120 1.38 -2.92 1.39
C THR A 120 2.11 -1.89 2.25
N GLY A 121 3.29 -2.25 2.80
CA GLY A 121 4.02 -1.43 3.77
C GLY A 121 4.36 -0.03 3.22
N GLY A 122 3.45 0.90 3.42
CA GLY A 122 3.64 2.32 3.21
C GLY A 122 3.82 2.97 4.56
N PHE A 123 4.99 3.55 4.78
CA PHE A 123 5.24 4.51 5.85
C PHE A 123 4.27 5.69 5.68
N ALA A 124 3.08 5.58 6.27
CA ALA A 124 2.18 6.69 6.49
C ALA A 124 2.67 7.43 7.74
N GLY A 125 3.80 8.13 7.60
CA GLY A 125 4.19 9.18 8.53
C GLY A 125 3.28 10.37 8.29
N ASN A 126 2.13 10.44 8.98
CA ASN A 126 1.48 11.72 9.23
C ASN A 126 0.55 11.67 10.45
N GLN A 127 0.61 12.74 11.24
CA GLN A 127 -0.01 13.01 12.56
C GLN A 127 0.72 12.37 13.75
N ALA A 128 1.05 13.10 14.80
CA ALA A 128 0.22 14.10 15.44
C ALA A 128 1.03 15.27 16.05
N GLY A 129 0.65 16.49 15.69
CA GLY A 129 0.64 17.58 16.66
C GLY A 129 -0.60 17.39 17.53
N SER A 130 -0.40 17.13 18.81
CA SER A 130 -1.40 17.38 19.84
C SER A 130 -0.67 17.59 21.16
N ASP A 131 -0.62 18.87 21.52
CA ASP A 131 -0.63 19.40 22.87
C ASP A 131 -0.83 18.35 23.99
N ALA A 132 0.22 18.16 24.80
CA ALA A 132 0.12 17.56 26.12
C ALA A 132 1.30 18.01 26.96
N THR A 133 1.05 19.01 27.81
CA THR A 133 1.84 19.32 29.00
C THR A 133 2.07 18.07 29.85
N VAL A 134 3.29 17.55 29.86
CA VAL A 134 3.78 16.63 30.91
C VAL A 134 5.21 17.01 31.24
N GLN A 135 5.36 17.66 32.39
CA GLN A 135 6.63 17.78 33.09
C GLN A 135 7.04 16.40 33.65
N GLN A 136 8.35 16.25 33.84
CA GLN A 136 9.05 15.34 34.76
C GLN A 136 9.67 14.04 34.21
N ASP A 137 11.00 14.04 34.36
CA ASP A 137 11.89 12.97 34.79
C ASP A 137 12.51 12.04 33.75
N VAL A 138 13.60 12.56 33.18
CA VAL A 138 14.65 11.82 32.47
C VAL A 138 15.56 11.11 33.49
N ARG A 139 15.57 9.77 33.49
CA ARG A 139 16.69 8.97 33.99
C ARG A 139 17.35 8.26 32.78
N PRO A 140 18.66 8.43 32.53
CA PRO A 140 19.30 7.88 31.33
C PRO A 140 19.68 6.41 31.49
N GLY A 141 19.00 5.53 30.75
CA GLY A 141 19.36 4.13 30.57
C GLY A 141 20.27 3.95 29.35
N MET A 142 21.57 3.87 29.64
CA MET A 142 22.71 3.40 28.85
C MET A 142 22.37 2.44 27.68
N GLY A 143 22.61 2.89 26.44
CA GLY A 143 22.54 2.08 25.21
C GLY A 143 23.65 2.47 24.25
N MET A 144 24.68 1.63 24.18
CA MET A 144 25.98 1.84 23.55
C MET A 144 25.90 1.64 22.03
N GLY A 145 26.04 2.73 21.25
CA GLY A 145 25.98 2.73 19.78
C GLY A 145 27.15 3.50 19.17
N ARG A 146 28.13 2.74 18.69
CA ARG A 146 29.43 3.10 18.08
C ARG A 146 29.26 3.99 16.82
N GLY A 147 29.76 5.23 16.84
CA GLY A 147 29.81 6.10 15.67
C GLY A 147 30.78 7.27 15.84
N MET A 148 31.85 7.24 15.05
CA MET A 148 33.06 8.08 15.09
C MET A 148 32.87 9.33 14.22
N GLY A 149 33.11 10.55 14.73
CA GLY A 149 33.01 11.77 13.90
C GLY A 149 33.38 13.10 14.58
N MET A 150 34.64 13.50 14.38
CA MET A 150 35.26 14.85 14.51
C MET A 150 34.35 16.09 14.70
N GLY A 151 34.69 16.93 15.68
CA GLY A 151 34.23 18.33 15.74
C GLY A 151 34.59 19.08 17.02
N ARG A 152 35.82 19.57 17.11
CA ARG A 152 36.34 20.49 18.13
C ARG A 152 36.01 21.93 17.68
N GLY A 153 35.23 22.70 18.44
CA GLY A 153 34.96 24.09 18.05
C GLY A 153 34.05 24.87 19.01
N MET A 154 34.69 25.53 19.97
CA MET A 154 34.16 26.46 20.97
C MET A 154 33.94 27.85 20.32
N GLY A 155 32.83 28.56 20.58
CA GLY A 155 32.65 29.92 20.02
C GLY A 155 31.38 30.68 20.42
N MET A 156 31.54 31.56 21.42
CA MET A 156 30.66 32.63 21.89
C MET A 156 30.21 33.60 20.75
N GLY A 157 28.96 34.07 20.75
CA GLY A 157 28.51 35.09 19.78
C GLY A 157 27.16 35.75 20.08
N ARG A 158 27.23 36.93 20.68
CA ARG A 158 26.16 37.93 20.94
C ARG A 158 25.62 38.48 19.61
N GLY A 159 24.30 38.49 19.38
CA GLY A 159 23.73 39.01 18.13
C GLY A 159 22.24 39.34 18.19
N MET A 160 21.95 40.61 18.45
CA MET A 160 20.66 41.29 18.37
C MET A 160 20.30 41.48 16.89
N GLY A 161 19.09 41.12 16.44
CA GLY A 161 18.70 41.21 15.03
C GLY A 161 17.19 41.33 14.81
N MET A 162 16.75 42.56 14.67
CA MET A 162 15.37 43.04 14.54
C MET A 162 14.79 42.70 13.16
N GLY A 163 13.85 41.75 13.09
CA GLY A 163 13.09 41.46 11.88
C GLY A 163 12.04 42.54 11.62
N ARG A 164 12.42 43.61 10.90
CA ARG A 164 11.46 44.57 10.35
C ARG A 164 11.68 44.67 8.85
N GLY A 165 10.88 43.95 8.10
CA GLY A 165 10.78 44.10 6.65
C GLY A 165 10.38 45.54 6.32
N MET A 166 11.14 46.17 5.44
CA MET A 166 10.75 47.40 4.78
C MET A 166 11.53 47.47 3.47
N GLY A 167 10.81 47.25 2.37
CA GLY A 167 11.36 47.39 1.04
C GLY A 167 11.64 48.86 0.70
N MET A 168 12.65 49.08 -0.14
CA MET A 168 12.67 50.13 -1.15
C MET A 168 13.95 49.97 -1.96
N GLY A 169 13.85 49.30 -3.11
CA GLY A 169 14.87 49.34 -4.14
C GLY A 169 14.69 50.60 -4.98
N ARG A 170 15.69 51.49 -5.02
CA ARG A 170 15.80 52.52 -6.07
C ARG A 170 17.24 53.02 -6.24
N GLY A 171 17.88 52.55 -7.32
CA GLY A 171 19.02 53.19 -8.02
C GLY A 171 20.38 53.15 -7.31
N MET A 172 21.54 53.28 -7.95
CA MET A 172 21.99 53.40 -9.34
C MET A 172 23.53 53.51 -9.25
N GLY A 173 24.34 52.78 -10.02
CA GLY A 173 25.80 52.97 -10.01
C GLY A 173 26.68 51.87 -10.61
N PHE A 174 26.99 52.02 -11.90
CA PHE A 174 28.05 51.39 -12.73
C PHE A 174 29.47 51.54 -12.12
N ALA A 175 30.57 50.84 -12.46
CA ALA A 175 31.02 49.82 -13.43
C ALA A 175 32.31 49.19 -12.82
N GLN A 176 32.81 48.00 -13.16
CA GLN A 176 33.64 47.73 -14.34
C GLN A 176 34.17 46.27 -14.30
N GLY A 177 34.09 45.56 -15.43
CA GLY A 177 35.12 44.60 -15.87
C GLY A 177 34.77 43.10 -15.95
N GLY A 178 34.59 42.58 -17.18
CA GLY A 178 35.11 41.26 -17.58
C GLY A 178 34.12 40.12 -17.91
N TYR A 179 33.71 40.03 -19.18
CA TYR A 179 33.33 38.86 -20.01
C TYR A 179 32.64 37.60 -19.40
N GLN A 180 31.38 37.33 -19.79
CA GLN A 180 30.92 36.17 -20.60
C GLN A 180 29.40 36.31 -20.92
N ALA A 181 28.98 36.04 -22.16
CA ALA A 181 27.65 36.29 -22.76
C ALA A 181 26.57 35.21 -22.45
N PRO A 182 25.32 35.33 -22.94
CA PRO A 182 24.40 36.48 -22.97
C PRO A 182 23.13 36.19 -22.14
N GLN A 183 22.66 37.20 -21.40
CA GLN A 183 21.32 37.21 -20.79
C GLN A 183 20.36 37.86 -21.80
N VAL A 184 19.32 37.13 -22.20
CA VAL A 184 18.12 37.70 -22.82
C VAL A 184 17.02 37.78 -21.77
N SER A 185 16.25 38.84 -21.94
CA SER A 185 15.33 39.52 -21.02
C SER A 185 14.19 38.68 -20.48
N SER A 186 13.72 39.14 -19.31
CA SER A 186 12.43 38.81 -18.72
C SER A 186 11.27 39.01 -19.69
N GLU A 187 10.56 37.93 -20.00
CA GLU A 187 9.21 37.94 -20.56
C GLU A 187 8.53 36.62 -20.19
N THR A 188 7.37 36.74 -19.56
CA THR A 188 6.25 35.77 -19.46
C THR A 188 6.52 34.33 -19.02
N ALA A 189 5.80 33.92 -17.98
CA ALA A 189 5.52 32.52 -17.67
C ALA A 189 5.11 31.77 -18.95
N ASP A 190 5.81 30.67 -19.28
CA ASP A 190 5.41 29.80 -20.37
C ASP A 190 5.57 28.32 -20.01
N ASP A 191 4.54 27.60 -20.39
CA ASP A 191 4.00 26.34 -19.88
C ASP A 191 4.68 25.12 -20.54
N THR A 192 5.96 24.87 -20.25
CA THR A 192 6.73 23.82 -20.95
C THR A 192 6.91 22.51 -20.19
N SER A 193 6.49 22.40 -18.92
CA SER A 193 6.62 21.11 -18.20
C SER A 193 5.58 20.07 -18.63
N GLY A 194 4.37 20.50 -19.04
CA GLY A 194 3.31 19.59 -19.45
C GLY A 194 3.56 18.90 -20.79
N ASP A 195 4.18 19.60 -21.75
CA ASP A 195 4.44 19.05 -23.09
C ASP A 195 5.61 18.05 -23.10
N GLU A 196 6.62 18.28 -22.26
CA GLU A 196 7.71 17.31 -22.05
C GLU A 196 7.17 16.02 -21.40
N ASP A 197 6.35 16.15 -20.36
CA ASP A 197 5.70 15.01 -19.69
C ASP A 197 4.79 14.22 -20.64
N LEU A 198 4.04 14.92 -21.50
CA LEU A 198 3.14 14.31 -22.49
C LEU A 198 3.91 13.55 -23.58
N ASN A 199 5.08 14.04 -23.99
CA ASN A 199 5.93 13.35 -24.95
C ASN A 199 6.60 12.11 -24.33
N ILE A 200 7.02 12.19 -23.07
CA ILE A 200 7.56 11.03 -22.32
C ILE A 200 6.48 9.95 -22.18
N LEU A 201 5.25 10.32 -21.82
CA LEU A 201 4.13 9.39 -21.69
C LEU A 201 3.76 8.75 -23.04
N LYS A 202 3.74 9.53 -24.13
CA LYS A 202 3.55 8.99 -25.49
C LYS A 202 4.65 8.00 -25.87
N GLN A 203 5.90 8.30 -25.51
CA GLN A 203 7.03 7.42 -25.77
C GLN A 203 6.90 6.12 -24.97
N GLN A 204 6.55 6.19 -23.68
CA GLN A 204 6.27 5.01 -22.85
C GLN A 204 5.13 4.15 -23.40
N ALA A 205 4.02 4.77 -23.83
CA ALA A 205 2.90 4.06 -24.45
C ALA A 205 3.30 3.37 -25.76
N SER A 206 4.19 3.97 -26.57
CA SER A 206 4.67 3.37 -27.80
C SER A 206 5.51 2.11 -27.55
N VAL A 207 6.34 2.12 -26.50
CA VAL A 207 7.17 0.98 -26.10
C VAL A 207 6.29 -0.16 -25.59
N LEU A 208 5.33 0.13 -24.71
CA LEU A 208 4.39 -0.88 -24.21
C LEU A 208 3.58 -1.53 -25.35
N ASN A 209 3.14 -0.73 -26.34
CA ASN A 209 2.44 -1.27 -27.50
C ASN A 209 3.32 -2.21 -28.36
N GLN A 210 4.64 -1.95 -28.43
CA GLN A 210 5.56 -2.87 -29.09
C GLN A 210 5.75 -4.16 -28.29
N GLU A 211 5.83 -4.09 -26.97
CA GLU A 211 5.92 -5.28 -26.11
C GLU A 211 4.67 -6.14 -26.19
N ILE A 212 3.48 -5.52 -26.17
CA ILE A 212 2.20 -6.22 -26.33
C ILE A 212 2.17 -6.98 -27.67
N LYS A 213 2.63 -6.37 -28.77
CA LYS A 213 2.71 -7.05 -30.07
C LYS A 213 3.63 -8.26 -30.04
N LYS A 214 4.82 -8.14 -29.44
CA LYS A 214 5.75 -9.26 -29.30
C LYS A 214 5.15 -10.41 -28.50
N ILE A 215 4.47 -10.11 -27.39
CA ILE A 215 3.81 -11.13 -26.56
C ILE A 215 2.70 -11.82 -27.34
N GLN A 216 1.88 -11.07 -28.09
CA GLN A 216 0.83 -11.65 -28.94
C GLN A 216 1.38 -12.56 -30.04
N GLU A 217 2.52 -12.20 -30.64
CA GLU A 217 3.21 -13.05 -31.61
C GLU A 217 3.71 -14.35 -30.98
N GLN A 218 4.34 -14.28 -29.80
CA GLN A 218 4.78 -15.47 -29.06
C GLN A 218 3.62 -16.40 -28.69
N ILE A 219 2.49 -15.84 -28.25
CA ILE A 219 1.28 -16.62 -27.96
C ILE A 219 0.84 -17.38 -29.22
N ARG A 220 0.76 -16.68 -30.36
CA ARG A 220 0.35 -17.28 -31.64
C ARG A 220 1.31 -18.37 -32.11
N GLU A 221 2.62 -18.19 -31.90
CA GLU A 221 3.61 -19.22 -32.22
C GLU A 221 3.46 -20.46 -31.33
N LEU A 222 3.24 -20.27 -30.03
CA LEU A 222 3.04 -21.36 -29.09
C LEU A 222 1.73 -22.13 -29.35
N GLU A 223 0.66 -21.43 -29.74
CA GLU A 223 -0.59 -22.06 -30.17
C GLU A 223 -0.41 -22.90 -31.44
N LYS A 224 0.32 -22.38 -32.43
CA LYS A 224 0.65 -23.15 -33.66
C LYS A 224 1.47 -24.40 -33.33
N LYS A 225 2.49 -24.29 -32.48
CA LYS A 225 3.30 -25.44 -32.03
C LYS A 225 2.44 -26.48 -31.30
N LYS A 226 1.53 -26.04 -30.42
CA LYS A 226 0.61 -26.93 -29.71
C LYS A 226 -0.36 -27.67 -30.63
N ASN A 227 -0.82 -27.02 -31.70
CA ASN A 227 -1.72 -27.63 -32.69
C ASN A 227 -1.01 -28.54 -33.71
N GLN A 228 0.30 -28.42 -33.88
CA GLN A 228 1.11 -29.33 -34.72
C GLN A 228 1.60 -30.58 -33.97
N SER A 229 1.56 -30.59 -32.64
CA SER A 229 1.91 -31.76 -31.79
C SER A 229 0.71 -32.61 -31.37
N LYS A 230 -0.48 -32.38 -31.96
CA LYS A 230 -1.65 -33.25 -31.84
C LYS A 230 -1.93 -33.91 -33.18
#